data_AF-A0A6J6SB58-F1
#
_entry.id   AF-A0A6J6SB58-F1
#
_cell.length_a   1.000
_cell.length_b   1.000
_cell.length_c   1.000
_cell.angle_alpha   90.00
_cell.angle_beta   90.00
_cell.angle_gamma   90.00
#
_symmetry.space_group_name_H-M   'P 1'
#
loop_
_entity.id
_entity.type
_entity.pdbx_description
1 polymer ?
#
loop_
_entity_poly.entity_id
_entity_poly.type
_entity_poly.pdbx_seq_one_letter_code
_entity_poly.pdbx_strand_id
1 'polypeptide(L)'
;MRTAMRQMIGVFAELERSMIVKRMRDGRRMKAQKGGYAYGSPPLGYRSEHGSLTIDEGEQAIVNRIADLRQSGASLRSIATTLNEEGLLPKRGKATGSQWHPETLRRVIARLDTPPAAERETTR
;
A
#
# COMPACT_ATOMS: atom_id res chain seq x y z
N MET A 1 -2.95 39.18 -28.99
CA MET A 1 -2.08 39.10 -27.79
C MET A 1 -2.70 38.43 -26.57
N ARG A 2 -3.98 38.66 -26.22
CA ARG A 2 -4.61 38.05 -25.03
C ARG A 2 -4.64 36.52 -25.04
N THR A 3 -4.90 35.90 -26.19
CA THR A 3 -4.91 34.43 -26.35
C THR A 3 -3.53 33.81 -26.15
N ALA A 4 -2.49 34.41 -26.74
CA ALA A 4 -1.11 33.94 -26.59
C ALA A 4 -0.62 34.04 -25.13
N MET A 5 -0.95 35.12 -24.41
CA MET A 5 -0.64 35.25 -22.99
C MET A 5 -1.35 34.19 -22.15
N ARG A 6 -2.63 33.86 -22.45
CA ARG A 6 -3.36 32.81 -21.74
C ARG A 6 -2.72 31.42 -21.95
N GLN A 7 -2.31 31.11 -23.18
CA GLN A 7 -1.61 29.86 -23.47
C GLN A 7 -0.26 29.78 -22.75
N MET A 8 0.50 30.88 -22.75
CA MET A 8 1.78 30.97 -22.05
C MET A 8 1.63 30.77 -20.53
N ILE A 9 0.63 31.39 -19.91
CA ILE A 9 0.30 31.16 -18.50
C ILE A 9 -0.05 29.68 -18.25
N GLY A 10 -0.80 29.05 -19.16
CA GLY A 10 -1.12 27.62 -19.07
C GLY A 10 0.12 26.73 -19.06
N VAL A 11 1.09 26.99 -19.94
CA VAL A 11 2.35 26.24 -20.00
C VAL A 11 3.15 26.40 -18.71
N PHE A 12 3.24 27.61 -18.16
CA PHE A 12 3.96 27.84 -16.90
C PHE A 12 3.26 27.15 -15.71
N ALA A 13 1.93 27.20 -15.65
CA ALA A 13 1.17 26.51 -14.61
C ALA A 13 1.36 24.98 -14.67
N GLU A 14 1.41 24.40 -15.88
CA GLU A 14 1.69 22.98 -16.07
C GLU A 14 3.11 22.63 -15.63
N LEU A 15 4.10 23.45 -16.00
CA LEU A 15 5.49 23.27 -15.58
C LEU A 15 5.62 23.30 -14.06
N GLU A 16 5.03 24.30 -13.40
CA GLU A 16 5.05 24.42 -11.93
C GLU A 16 4.42 23.19 -11.27
N ARG A 17 3.25 22.76 -11.75
CA ARG A 17 2.59 21.54 -11.27
C ARG A 17 3.51 20.32 -11.41
N SER A 18 4.17 20.16 -12.55
CA SER A 18 5.08 19.04 -12.80
C SER A 18 6.27 19.05 -11.82
N MET A 19 6.79 20.24 -11.51
CA MET A 19 7.90 20.43 -10.57
C MET A 19 7.50 20.11 -9.13
N ILE A 20 6.30 20.53 -8.70
CA ILE A 20 5.74 20.18 -7.39
C ILE A 20 5.56 18.66 -7.27
N VAL A 21 4.97 18.02 -8.29
CA VAL A 21 4.78 16.56 -8.31
C VAL A 21 6.12 15.84 -8.20
N LYS A 22 7.13 16.27 -8.95
CA LYS A 22 8.49 15.71 -8.89
C LYS A 22 9.09 15.86 -7.49
N ARG A 23 9.08 17.08 -6.93
CA ARG A 23 9.60 17.34 -5.58
C ARG A 23 8.94 16.47 -4.51
N MET A 24 7.62 16.32 -4.56
CA MET A 24 6.88 15.48 -3.60
C MET A 24 7.21 14.00 -3.76
N ARG A 25 7.38 13.53 -5.00
CA ARG A 25 7.81 12.15 -5.27
C ARG A 25 9.23 11.90 -4.73
N ASP A 26 10.15 12.81 -4.97
CA ASP A 26 11.54 12.70 -4.52
C ASP A 26 11.61 12.74 -2.99
N GLY A 27 10.84 13.61 -2.34
CA GLY A 27 10.68 13.65 -0.89
C GLY A 27 10.23 12.31 -0.29
N ARG A 28 9.19 11.69 -0.87
CA ARG A 28 8.72 10.36 -0.44
C ARG A 28 9.77 9.28 -0.64
N ARG A 29 10.48 9.30 -1.78
CA ARG A 29 11.57 8.35 -2.06
C ARG A 29 12.70 8.47 -1.05
N MET A 30 13.15 9.69 -0.77
CA MET A 30 14.21 9.93 0.21
C MET A 30 13.79 9.48 1.62
N LYS A 31 12.55 9.75 2.03
CA LYS A 31 12.04 9.29 3.32
C LYS A 31 11.99 7.76 3.40
N ALA A 32 11.54 7.08 2.33
CA ALA A 32 11.54 5.61 2.25
C ALA A 32 12.96 5.00 2.30
N GLN A 33 13.94 5.65 1.66
CA GLN A 33 15.35 5.23 1.71
C GLN A 33 15.96 5.39 3.11
N LYS A 34 15.45 6.32 3.92
CA LYS A 34 15.89 6.53 5.32
C LYS A 34 15.11 5.65 6.31
N GLY A 35 14.44 4.61 5.84
CA GLY A 35 13.61 3.72 6.67
C GLY A 35 12.26 4.33 7.12
N GLY A 36 11.98 5.58 6.75
CA GLY A 36 10.74 6.26 7.10
C GLY A 36 9.58 5.88 6.20
N TYR A 37 8.40 5.72 6.79
CA TYR A 37 7.15 5.51 6.07
C TYR A 37 6.49 6.86 5.73
N ALA A 38 6.37 7.14 4.43
CA ALA A 38 5.89 8.41 3.88
C ALA A 38 4.59 8.27 3.07
N TYR A 39 3.99 7.08 3.10
CA TYR A 39 2.80 6.77 2.32
C TYR A 39 1.54 6.85 3.19
N GLY A 40 0.36 6.71 2.57
CA GLY A 40 -0.93 6.70 3.26
C GLY A 40 -1.11 5.50 4.20
N SER A 41 -2.33 4.97 4.33
CA SER A 41 -2.62 3.85 5.24
C SER A 41 -1.62 2.67 5.07
N PRO A 42 -1.00 2.18 6.17
CA PRO A 42 -0.03 1.09 6.17
C PRO A 42 -0.51 -0.19 5.47
N PRO A 43 0.42 -1.00 4.91
CA PRO A 43 0.09 -2.33 4.41
C PRO A 43 -0.51 -3.23 5.51
N LEU A 44 -1.18 -4.29 5.09
CA LEU A 44 -1.67 -5.34 6.00
C LEU A 44 -0.48 -6.00 6.69
N GLY A 45 -0.57 -6.23 8.00
CA GLY A 45 0.51 -6.78 8.83
C GLY A 45 1.41 -5.73 9.47
N TYR A 46 1.17 -4.44 9.17
CA TYR A 46 1.98 -3.34 9.68
C TYR A 46 1.13 -2.18 10.16
N ARG A 47 1.62 -1.47 11.16
CA ARG A 47 1.10 -0.18 11.59
C ARG A 47 2.17 0.89 11.43
N SER A 48 1.76 2.14 11.27
CA SER A 48 2.69 3.27 11.23
C SER A 48 2.77 3.87 12.62
N GLU A 49 3.94 3.79 13.24
CA GLU A 49 4.25 4.40 14.54
C GLU A 49 5.41 5.37 14.37
N HIS A 50 5.22 6.62 14.81
CA HIS A 50 6.22 7.69 14.73
C HIS A 50 6.89 7.88 13.35
N GLY A 51 6.17 7.53 12.27
CA GLY A 51 6.69 7.66 10.91
C GLY A 51 7.52 6.48 10.42
N SER A 52 7.51 5.36 11.14
CA SER A 52 8.10 4.08 10.76
C SER A 52 7.03 2.98 10.72
N LEU A 53 7.28 1.91 9.95
CA LEU A 53 6.40 0.74 9.97
C LEU A 53 6.83 -0.19 11.09
N THR A 54 5.89 -0.52 11.98
CA THR A 54 6.02 -1.55 13.00
C THR A 54 5.06 -2.70 12.72
N ILE A 55 5.38 -3.90 13.19
CA ILE A 55 4.58 -5.10 12.95
C ILE A 55 3.27 -5.02 13.75
N ASP A 56 2.15 -5.38 13.12
CA ASP A 56 0.86 -5.57 13.79
C ASP A 56 0.57 -7.08 13.87
N GLU A 57 0.77 -7.66 15.06
CA GLU A 57 0.63 -9.11 15.27
C GLU A 57 -0.77 -9.64 14.90
N GLY A 58 -1.82 -8.85 15.17
CA GLY A 58 -3.18 -9.25 14.85
C GLY A 58 -3.43 -9.33 13.34
N GLU A 59 -2.80 -8.44 12.57
CA GLU A 59 -2.87 -8.50 11.11
C GLU A 59 -1.86 -9.50 10.51
N GLN A 60 -0.74 -9.79 11.18
CA GLN A 60 0.22 -10.79 10.74
C GLN A 60 -0.38 -12.19 10.68
N ALA A 61 -1.32 -12.52 11.59
CA ALA A 61 -2.09 -13.76 11.50
C ALA A 61 -2.82 -13.89 10.15
N ILE A 62 -3.37 -12.79 9.63
CA ILE A 62 -4.06 -12.75 8.33
C ILE A 62 -3.04 -12.89 7.19
N VAL A 63 -1.89 -12.23 7.29
CA VAL A 63 -0.80 -12.34 6.31
C VAL A 63 -0.30 -13.78 6.18
N ASN A 64 -0.02 -14.42 7.31
CA ASN A 64 0.42 -15.82 7.36
C ASN A 64 -0.65 -16.75 6.78
N ARG A 65 -1.93 -16.55 7.15
CA ARG A 65 -3.03 -17.34 6.60
C ARG A 65 -3.16 -17.21 5.09
N ILE A 66 -3.00 -16.00 4.55
CA ILE A 66 -2.98 -15.77 3.10
C ILE A 66 -1.81 -16.50 2.43
N ALA A 67 -0.63 -16.48 3.06
CA ALA A 67 0.56 -17.16 2.54
C ALA A 67 0.38 -18.69 2.51
N ASP A 68 -0.15 -19.28 3.57
CA ASP A 68 -0.44 -20.72 3.64
C ASP A 68 -1.41 -21.16 2.53
N LEU A 69 -2.51 -20.41 2.36
CA LEU A 69 -3.51 -20.72 1.33
C LEU A 69 -2.96 -20.50 -0.10
N ARG A 70 -2.03 -19.57 -0.28
CA ARG A 70 -1.31 -19.41 -1.56
C ARG A 70 -0.41 -20.59 -1.85
N GLN A 71 0.34 -21.05 -0.84
CA GLN A 71 1.26 -22.16 -0.97
C GLN A 71 0.55 -23.48 -1.27
N SER A 72 -0.68 -23.66 -0.76
CA SER A 72 -1.54 -24.79 -1.11
C SER A 72 -2.18 -24.71 -2.52
N GLY A 73 -1.95 -23.62 -3.25
CA GLY A 73 -2.47 -23.43 -4.61
C GLY A 73 -3.91 -22.92 -4.68
N ALA A 74 -4.46 -22.40 -3.58
CA ALA A 74 -5.83 -21.88 -3.58
C ALA A 74 -5.99 -20.67 -4.53
N SER A 75 -7.12 -20.64 -5.24
CA SER A 75 -7.48 -19.48 -6.07
C SER A 75 -7.79 -18.26 -5.19
N LEU A 76 -7.64 -17.05 -5.73
CA LEU A 76 -8.00 -15.81 -5.03
C LEU A 76 -9.43 -15.81 -4.48
N ARG A 77 -10.37 -16.45 -5.19
CA ARG A 77 -11.76 -16.57 -4.76
C ARG A 77 -11.89 -17.50 -3.56
N SER A 78 -11.23 -18.65 -3.59
CA SER A 78 -11.19 -19.57 -2.46
C SER A 78 -10.56 -18.93 -1.23
N ILE A 79 -9.44 -18.21 -1.40
CA ILE A 79 -8.79 -17.47 -0.30
C ILE A 79 -9.77 -16.44 0.31
N ALA A 80 -10.49 -15.67 -0.53
CA ALA A 80 -11.47 -14.70 -0.03
C ALA A 80 -12.56 -15.38 0.80
N THR A 81 -13.13 -16.46 0.28
CA THR A 81 -14.18 -17.23 0.97
C THR A 81 -13.68 -17.76 2.31
N THR A 82 -12.52 -18.44 2.33
CA THR A 82 -11.94 -19.00 3.57
C THR A 82 -11.68 -17.92 4.62
N LEU A 83 -11.07 -16.79 4.25
CA LEU A 83 -10.81 -15.70 5.20
C LEU A 83 -12.09 -15.08 5.76
N ASN A 84 -13.13 -14.96 4.92
CA ASN A 84 -14.43 -14.44 5.36
C ASN A 84 -15.14 -15.41 6.31
N GLU A 85 -15.09 -16.71 6.02
CA GLU A 85 -15.66 -17.76 6.89
C GLU A 85 -14.92 -17.84 8.23
N GLU A 86 -13.61 -17.63 8.23
CA GLU A 86 -12.77 -17.56 9.43
C GLU A 86 -12.92 -16.25 10.21
N GLY A 87 -13.72 -15.29 9.71
CA GLY A 87 -13.90 -13.98 10.34
C GLY A 87 -12.66 -13.07 10.30
N LEU A 88 -11.66 -13.44 9.50
CA LEU A 88 -10.43 -12.67 9.31
C LEU A 88 -10.71 -11.53 8.32
N LEU A 89 -11.17 -10.37 8.80
CA LEU A 89 -11.60 -9.27 7.94
C LEU A 89 -10.45 -8.42 7.37
N PRO A 90 -10.63 -7.79 6.19
CA PRO A 90 -9.66 -6.85 5.64
C PRO A 90 -9.45 -5.62 6.53
N LYS A 91 -8.20 -5.16 6.65
CA LYS A 91 -7.77 -4.00 7.46
C LYS A 91 -8.70 -2.77 7.37
N ARG A 92 -9.02 -2.33 6.14
CA ARG A 92 -9.87 -1.14 5.90
C ARG A 92 -11.37 -1.41 6.07
N GLY A 93 -11.78 -2.68 6.09
CA GLY A 93 -13.16 -3.11 6.24
C GLY A 93 -13.53 -3.55 7.66
N LYS A 94 -12.55 -3.70 8.56
CA LYS A 94 -12.74 -4.25 9.91
C LYS A 94 -13.80 -3.51 10.72
N ALA A 95 -13.83 -2.16 10.65
CA ALA A 95 -14.81 -1.34 11.37
C ALA A 95 -16.24 -1.41 10.81
N THR A 96 -16.40 -1.77 9.53
CA THR A 96 -17.69 -1.81 8.84
C THR A 96 -18.14 -3.25 8.56
N GLY A 97 -17.37 -4.26 8.99
CA GLY A 97 -17.65 -5.66 8.68
C GLY A 97 -17.50 -6.01 7.20
N SER A 98 -16.75 -5.23 6.42
CA SER A 98 -16.61 -5.49 4.98
C SER A 98 -15.81 -6.77 4.74
N GLN A 99 -16.31 -7.62 3.85
CA GLN A 99 -15.70 -8.90 3.49
C GLN A 99 -14.54 -8.76 2.49
N TRP A 100 -13.70 -9.78 2.41
CA TRP A 100 -12.71 -9.95 1.36
C TRP A 100 -13.36 -10.11 0.00
N HIS A 101 -12.86 -9.32 -0.95
CA HIS A 101 -13.14 -9.47 -2.37
C HIS A 101 -11.86 -9.95 -3.10
N PRO A 102 -11.96 -10.82 -4.12
CA PRO A 102 -10.79 -11.36 -4.82
C PRO A 102 -9.84 -10.29 -5.38
N GLU A 103 -10.37 -9.17 -5.90
CA GLU A 103 -9.56 -8.05 -6.38
C GLU A 103 -8.79 -7.34 -5.24
N THR A 104 -9.38 -7.27 -4.04
CA THR A 104 -8.71 -6.74 -2.85
C THR A 104 -7.55 -7.65 -2.47
N LEU A 105 -7.75 -8.97 -2.47
CA LEU A 105 -6.69 -9.94 -2.22
C LEU A 105 -5.58 -9.86 -3.25
N ARG A 106 -5.91 -9.74 -4.55
CA ARG A 106 -4.90 -9.59 -5.60
C ARG A 106 -3.96 -8.41 -5.31
N ARG A 107 -4.52 -7.27 -4.89
CA ARG A 107 -3.76 -6.06 -4.54
C ARG A 107 -2.99 -6.17 -3.23
N VAL A 108 -3.48 -6.96 -2.27
CA VAL A 108 -2.78 -7.23 -1.01
C VAL A 108 -1.59 -8.15 -1.28
N ILE A 109 -1.81 -9.26 -1.98
CA ILE A 109 -0.74 -10.23 -2.25
C ILE A 109 0.36 -9.62 -3.12
N ALA A 110 0.01 -8.87 -4.18
CA ALA A 110 1.01 -8.16 -4.97
C ALA A 110 1.86 -7.18 -4.14
N ARG A 111 1.35 -6.69 -3.01
CA ARG A 111 2.13 -5.88 -2.05
C ARG A 111 2.93 -6.73 -1.08
N LEU A 112 2.40 -7.86 -0.62
CA LEU A 112 3.14 -8.80 0.24
C LEU A 112 4.35 -9.38 -0.48
N ASP A 113 4.23 -9.67 -1.78
CA ASP A 113 5.34 -10.12 -2.63
C ASP A 113 6.42 -9.03 -2.82
N THR A 114 6.10 -7.77 -2.50
CA THR A 114 7.02 -6.63 -2.57
C THR A 114 7.11 -5.97 -1.20
N PRO A 115 7.84 -6.57 -0.23
CA PRO A 115 7.87 -6.07 1.14
C PRO A 115 8.38 -4.61 1.20
N PRO A 116 7.88 -3.83 2.17
CA PRO A 116 8.33 -2.46 2.36
C PRO A 116 9.84 -2.43 2.62
N ALA A 117 10.50 -1.32 2.25
CA ALA A 117 11.96 -1.19 2.36
C ALA A 117 12.50 -1.51 3.77
N ALA A 118 11.70 -1.31 4.82
CA ALA A 118 12.03 -1.59 6.22
C ALA A 118 12.38 -3.06 6.50
N GLU A 119 11.87 -4.04 5.74
CA GLU A 119 12.20 -5.46 5.95
C GLU A 119 13.29 -5.99 5.01
N ARG A 120 13.59 -5.27 3.92
CA ARG A 120 14.58 -5.73 2.93
C ARG A 120 16.00 -5.78 3.46
N GLU A 121 16.28 -5.07 4.57
CA GLU A 121 17.59 -5.04 5.22
C GLU A 121 17.79 -6.18 6.22
N THR A 122 16.72 -6.84 6.69
CA THR A 122 16.80 -7.93 7.69
C THR A 122 17.03 -9.31 7.05
N THR A 123 16.80 -9.47 5.75
CA THR A 123 16.92 -10.76 5.04
C THR A 123 18.31 -10.98 4.40
N ARG A 124 19.40 -10.40 4.93
CA ARG A 124 20.75 -10.62 4.42
C ARG A 124 21.65 -11.36 5.40
#